data_AF-A0AAN8G916-F1
#
_entry.id   AF-A0AAN8G916-F1
#
_cell.length_a   1.000
_cell.length_b   1.000
_cell.length_c   1.000
_cell.angle_alpha   90.00
_cell.angle_beta   90.00
_cell.angle_gamma   90.00
#
_symmetry.space_group_name_H-M   'P 1'
#
loop_
_entity.id
_entity.type
_entity.pdbx_description
1 polymer ?
#
loop_
_entity_poly.entity_id
_entity_poly.type
_entity_poly.pdbx_seq_one_letter_code
_entity_poly.pdbx_strand_id
1 'polypeptide(L)'
;MKRNPCENYGATFAFILRTEKTITILKWWVLCALEKDCMAPPGSQLYCKFGRERYTQYGDCHRYDQSVINLLLENMYGCNPDNYVSRYGEEGVNIERNPASSFTAKDFVCD
;
A
#
# COMPACT_ATOMS: atom_id res chain seq x y z
N MET A 1 15.20 -3.51 -23.60
CA MET A 1 15.01 -4.24 -22.33
C MET A 1 13.54 -4.10 -21.95
N LYS A 2 12.74 -5.18 -21.97
CA LYS A 2 11.39 -5.15 -21.42
C LYS A 2 11.54 -5.11 -19.89
N ARG A 3 11.13 -4.01 -19.24
CA ARG A 3 11.01 -3.97 -17.78
C ARG A 3 9.93 -4.96 -17.37
N ASN A 4 10.16 -5.70 -16.28
CA ASN A 4 9.10 -6.51 -15.69
C ASN A 4 7.91 -5.60 -15.35
N PRO A 5 6.66 -6.04 -15.56
CA PRO A 5 5.50 -5.26 -15.18
C PRO A 5 5.51 -5.05 -13.67
N CYS A 6 5.32 -3.81 -13.25
CA CYS A 6 5.20 -3.45 -11.84
C CYS A 6 3.77 -3.75 -11.37
N GLU A 7 3.63 -4.40 -10.23
CA GLU A 7 2.34 -4.79 -9.66
C GLU A 7 1.96 -3.82 -8.52
N ASN A 8 0.67 -3.49 -8.43
CA ASN A 8 0.15 -2.71 -7.32
C ASN A 8 -0.29 -3.63 -6.17
N TYR A 9 0.29 -3.44 -5.00
CA TYR A 9 -0.07 -4.13 -3.77
C TYR A 9 -1.00 -3.28 -2.90
N GLY A 10 -1.86 -3.94 -2.12
CA GLY A 10 -2.75 -3.26 -1.18
C GLY A 10 -1.99 -2.63 -0.01
N ALA A 11 -2.42 -1.44 0.43
CA ALA A 11 -1.84 -0.76 1.60
C ALA A 11 -2.72 -0.84 2.86
N THR A 12 -3.84 -1.59 2.81
CA THR A 12 -4.76 -1.78 3.94
C THR A 12 -4.06 -2.34 5.18
N PHE A 13 -3.01 -3.14 4.98
CA PHE A 13 -2.21 -3.70 6.05
C PHE A 13 -0.77 -3.85 5.59
N ALA A 14 0.19 -3.35 6.37
CA ALA A 14 1.60 -3.53 6.14
C ALA A 14 2.31 -3.84 7.46
N PHE A 15 3.21 -4.82 7.45
CA PHE A 15 4.12 -5.08 8.55
C PHE A 15 5.46 -4.41 8.26
N ILE A 16 5.82 -3.40 9.05
CA ILE A 16 6.99 -2.57 8.77
C ILE A 16 7.97 -2.66 9.93
N LEU A 17 9.13 -3.26 9.68
CA LEU A 17 10.24 -3.28 10.62
C LEU A 17 10.92 -1.90 10.67
N ARG A 18 11.33 -1.44 11.85
CA ARG A 18 12.04 -0.17 12.00
C ARG A 18 13.50 -0.32 11.57
N THR A 19 13.82 0.18 10.37
CA THR A 19 15.18 0.19 9.79
C THR A 19 15.42 1.54 9.11
N GLU A 20 16.66 1.89 8.78
CA GLU A 20 16.95 3.14 8.05
C GLU A 20 16.23 3.22 6.69
N LYS A 21 16.16 2.08 5.97
CA LYS A 21 15.48 1.98 4.67
C LYS A 21 13.97 2.21 4.81
N THR A 22 13.32 1.53 5.74
CA THR A 22 11.86 1.65 5.96
C THR A 22 11.50 3.03 6.51
N ILE A 23 12.32 3.61 7.39
CA ILE A 23 12.14 5.00 7.84
C ILE A 23 12.22 5.97 6.65
N THR A 24 13.14 5.74 5.71
CA THR A 24 13.26 6.59 4.51
C THR A 24 12.01 6.51 3.63
N ILE A 25 11.50 5.31 3.37
CA ILE A 25 10.25 5.12 2.61
C ILE A 25 9.07 5.80 3.33
N LEU A 26 8.91 5.53 4.63
CA LEU A 26 7.80 6.09 5.42
C LEU A 26 7.87 7.62 5.53
N LYS A 27 9.07 8.21 5.61
CA LYS A 27 9.23 9.67 5.57
C LYS A 27 8.63 10.25 4.30
N TRP A 28 8.95 9.69 3.13
CA TRP A 28 8.38 10.16 1.86
C TRP A 28 6.88 9.92 1.78
N TRP A 29 6.41 8.79 2.29
CA TRP A 29 4.97 8.48 2.33
C TRP A 29 4.20 9.48 3.20
N VAL A 30 4.72 9.82 4.39
CA VAL A 30 4.14 10.82 5.28
C VAL A 30 4.24 12.23 4.69
N LEU A 31 5.37 12.62 4.12
CA LEU A 31 5.52 13.93 3.47
C LEU A 31 4.51 14.10 2.33
N CYS A 32 4.25 13.05 1.56
CA CYS A 32 3.22 13.06 0.53
C CYS A 32 1.80 13.22 1.11
N ALA A 33 1.52 12.68 2.29
CA ALA A 33 0.23 12.89 2.95
C ALA A 33 0.04 14.33 3.43
N LEU A 34 1.14 15.08 3.65
CA LEU A 34 1.12 16.49 4.03
C LEU A 34 1.04 17.44 2.84
N GLU A 35 1.25 16.94 1.63
CA GLU A 35 1.11 17.70 0.39
C GLU A 35 -0.26 17.39 -0.25
N LYS A 36 -1.09 18.44 -0.38
CA LYS A 36 -2.52 18.33 -0.70
C LYS A 36 -2.79 17.43 -1.92
N ASP A 37 -2.01 17.61 -2.97
CA ASP A 37 -2.24 16.97 -4.26
C ASP A 37 -1.34 15.73 -4.48
N CYS A 38 -0.54 15.33 -3.50
CA CYS A 38 0.39 14.22 -3.69
C CYS A 38 -0.29 12.85 -3.57
N MET A 39 -1.06 12.61 -2.50
CA MET A 39 -1.86 11.39 -2.36
C MET A 39 -3.10 11.40 -3.27
N ALA A 40 -3.67 12.58 -3.50
CA ALA A 40 -4.90 12.80 -4.24
C ALA A 40 -4.68 13.79 -5.40
N PRO A 41 -3.88 13.45 -6.42
CA PRO A 41 -3.62 14.34 -7.54
C PRO A 41 -4.92 14.76 -8.24
N PRO A 42 -4.96 15.93 -8.91
CA PRO A 42 -6.13 16.39 -9.63
C PRO A 42 -6.69 15.32 -10.59
N GLY A 43 -8.00 15.05 -10.49
CA GLY A 43 -8.67 13.99 -11.25
C GLY A 43 -8.75 12.63 -10.54
N SER A 44 -8.21 12.51 -9.33
CA SER A 44 -8.38 11.31 -8.51
C SER A 44 -9.86 11.01 -8.20
N GLN A 45 -10.29 9.77 -8.45
CA GLN A 45 -11.65 9.31 -8.17
C GLN A 45 -11.65 7.98 -7.43
N LEU A 46 -12.48 7.85 -6.40
CA LEU A 46 -12.57 6.65 -5.57
C LEU A 46 -13.31 5.49 -6.27
N TYR A 47 -14.32 5.82 -7.08
CA TYR A 47 -15.17 4.82 -7.72
C TYR A 47 -14.47 4.19 -8.93
N CYS A 48 -14.35 2.86 -8.92
CA CYS A 48 -13.76 2.09 -10.01
C CYS A 48 -14.82 1.58 -10.98
N LYS A 49 -14.53 1.71 -12.28
CA LYS A 49 -15.30 1.15 -13.39
C LYS A 49 -14.60 -0.10 -13.92
N PHE A 50 -15.15 -1.27 -13.61
CA PHE A 50 -14.61 -2.53 -14.11
C PHE A 50 -15.44 -3.02 -15.31
N GLY A 51 -14.76 -3.28 -16.43
CA GLY A 51 -15.33 -4.00 -17.57
C GLY A 51 -15.31 -5.52 -17.37
N ARG A 52 -15.52 -6.28 -18.44
CA ARG A 52 -15.45 -7.75 -18.41
C ARG A 52 -14.09 -8.29 -17.97
N GLU A 53 -13.01 -7.56 -18.25
CA GLU A 53 -11.63 -7.96 -17.92
C GLU A 53 -11.10 -7.20 -16.71
N ARG A 54 -11.77 -7.36 -15.56
CA ARG A 54 -11.51 -6.60 -14.32
C ARG A 54 -10.07 -6.66 -13.78
N TYR A 55 -9.27 -7.61 -14.23
CA TYR A 55 -7.90 -7.84 -13.75
C TYR A 55 -6.81 -7.33 -14.68
N THR A 56 -7.14 -7.05 -15.94
CA THR A 56 -6.18 -6.60 -16.96
C THR A 56 -6.45 -5.18 -17.42
N GLN A 57 -7.65 -4.65 -17.15
CA GLN A 57 -8.03 -3.29 -17.49
C GLN A 57 -7.90 -2.36 -16.29
N TYR A 58 -7.38 -1.16 -16.54
CA TYR A 58 -7.34 -0.10 -15.55
C TYR A 58 -8.77 0.28 -15.14
N GLY A 59 -9.04 0.27 -13.83
CA GLY A 59 -10.38 0.47 -13.28
C GLY A 59 -10.87 1.92 -13.26
N ASP A 60 -10.18 2.86 -13.93
CA ASP A 60 -10.53 4.29 -13.94
C ASP A 60 -10.75 4.86 -12.52
N CYS A 61 -9.86 4.52 -11.58
CA CYS A 61 -9.93 4.98 -10.19
C CYS A 61 -8.55 5.11 -9.58
N HIS A 62 -8.45 5.90 -8.50
CA HIS A 62 -7.20 6.20 -7.82
C HIS A 62 -7.20 5.64 -6.40
N ARG A 63 -6.11 4.98 -6.01
CA ARG A 63 -5.96 4.32 -4.71
C ARG A 63 -5.00 5.09 -3.81
N TYR A 64 -5.14 6.42 -3.74
CA TYR A 64 -4.54 7.33 -2.76
C TYR A 64 -3.19 6.90 -2.14
N ASP A 65 -3.17 6.61 -0.83
CA ASP A 65 -2.01 6.19 -0.05
C ASP A 65 -1.38 4.89 -0.56
N GLN A 66 -2.24 3.96 -1.02
CA GLN A 66 -1.81 2.72 -1.66
C GLN A 66 -1.03 2.98 -2.95
N SER A 67 -1.45 3.92 -3.80
CA SER A 67 -0.73 4.26 -5.03
C SER A 67 0.67 4.81 -4.74
N VAL A 68 0.78 5.67 -3.72
CA VAL A 68 2.07 6.30 -3.38
C VAL A 68 3.06 5.31 -2.80
N ILE A 69 2.64 4.41 -1.89
CA ILE A 69 3.59 3.44 -1.33
C ILE A 69 4.14 2.48 -2.40
N ASN A 70 3.32 2.09 -3.40
CA ASN A 70 3.79 1.29 -4.52
C ASN A 70 4.83 2.04 -5.36
N LEU A 71 4.58 3.31 -5.71
CA LEU A 71 5.57 4.13 -6.41
C LEU A 71 6.90 4.25 -5.65
N LEU A 72 6.84 4.44 -4.33
CA LEU A 72 8.05 4.52 -3.49
C LEU A 72 8.83 3.20 -3.46
N LEU A 73 8.14 2.07 -3.33
CA LEU A 73 8.73 0.73 -3.36
C LEU A 73 9.33 0.40 -4.73
N GLU A 74 8.63 0.75 -5.81
CA GLU A 74 9.11 0.58 -7.19
C GLU A 74 10.37 1.41 -7.46
N ASN A 75 10.40 2.66 -7.03
CA ASN A 75 11.58 3.53 -7.16
C ASN A 75 12.79 2.99 -6.38
N MET A 76 12.57 2.35 -5.24
CA MET A 76 13.65 1.81 -4.41
C MET A 76 14.14 0.44 -4.89
N TYR A 77 13.24 -0.43 -5.36
CA TYR A 77 13.53 -1.84 -5.62
C TYR A 77 13.35 -2.27 -7.08
N GLY A 78 13.06 -1.33 -7.99
CA GLY A 78 13.01 -1.60 -9.43
C GLY A 78 11.91 -2.59 -9.84
N CYS A 79 10.76 -2.53 -9.18
CA CYS A 79 9.64 -3.47 -9.36
C CYS A 79 10.01 -4.93 -9.08
N ASN A 80 10.96 -5.18 -8.18
CA ASN A 80 11.27 -6.51 -7.67
C ASN A 80 10.54 -6.76 -6.33
N PRO A 81 9.37 -7.43 -6.34
CA PRO A 81 8.56 -7.65 -5.14
C PRO A 81 9.22 -8.56 -4.10
N ASP A 82 10.25 -9.34 -4.46
CA ASP A 82 11.00 -10.19 -3.52
C ASP A 82 11.59 -9.38 -2.35
N ASN A 83 11.78 -8.07 -2.54
CA ASN A 83 12.36 -7.18 -1.53
C ASN A 83 11.35 -6.58 -0.55
N TYR A 84 10.04 -6.69 -0.81
CA TYR A 84 9.02 -5.99 -0.02
C TYR A 84 7.65 -6.67 0.08
N VAL A 85 7.45 -7.79 -0.60
CA VAL A 85 6.22 -8.59 -0.51
C VAL A 85 6.54 -9.91 0.18
N SER A 86 5.87 -10.17 1.30
CA SER A 86 5.93 -11.47 1.97
C SER A 86 5.33 -12.55 1.08
N ARG A 87 5.98 -13.71 1.01
CA ARG A 87 5.49 -14.91 0.31
C ARG A 87 5.24 -16.02 1.32
N TYR A 88 4.22 -16.85 1.05
CA TYR A 88 4.06 -18.10 1.79
C TYR A 88 5.27 -18.99 1.56
N GLY A 89 5.93 -19.41 2.64
CA GLY A 89 7.18 -20.19 2.61
C GLY A 89 7.91 -20.11 3.95
N GLU A 90 9.12 -20.68 4.02
CA GLU A 90 9.95 -20.67 5.24
C GLU A 90 10.28 -19.26 5.75
N GLU A 91 10.34 -18.29 4.83
CA GLU A 91 10.63 -16.88 5.14
C GLU A 91 9.36 -16.04 5.39
N GLY A 92 8.17 -16.63 5.22
CA GLY A 92 6.88 -15.96 5.40
C GLY A 92 6.44 -15.91 6.86
N VAL A 93 5.69 -14.86 7.23
CA VAL A 93 5.10 -14.73 8.57
C VAL A 93 3.59 -14.94 8.49
N ASN A 94 3.05 -15.83 9.34
CA ASN A 94 1.61 -15.92 9.56
C ASN A 94 1.18 -14.86 10.59
N ILE A 95 0.20 -14.03 10.24
CA ILE A 95 -0.31 -12.97 11.09
C ILE A 95 -1.69 -13.36 11.58
N GLU A 96 -1.74 -13.87 12.79
CA GLU A 96 -3.00 -14.16 13.48
C GLU A 96 -3.54 -12.89 14.13
N ARG A 97 -4.67 -12.40 13.63
CA ARG A 97 -5.36 -11.24 14.20
C ARG A 97 -6.55 -11.71 15.00
N ASN A 98 -6.46 -11.58 16.32
CA ASN A 98 -7.57 -11.81 17.23
C ASN A 98 -8.07 -10.46 17.76
N PRO A 99 -9.39 -10.23 17.80
CA PRO A 99 -9.91 -9.05 18.49
C PRO A 99 -9.50 -9.14 19.97
N ALA A 100 -8.93 -8.07 20.51
CA ALA A 100 -8.65 -8.05 21.95
C ALA A 100 -9.99 -8.06 22.67
N SER A 101 -10.20 -9.06 23.54
CA SER A 101 -11.44 -9.19 24.33
C SER A 101 -11.68 -8.04 25.29
N SER A 102 -10.67 -7.21 25.53
CA SER A 102 -10.70 -6.03 26.38
C SER A 102 -11.18 -4.76 25.69
N PHE A 103 -11.25 -4.71 24.35
CA PHE A 103 -11.71 -3.51 23.66
C PHE A 103 -13.24 -3.44 23.62
N THR A 104 -13.75 -2.25 23.91
CA THR A 104 -15.15 -1.87 23.90
C THR A 104 -15.41 -0.91 22.74
N ALA A 105 -16.68 -0.68 22.39
CA ALA A 105 -17.04 0.29 21.34
C ALA A 105 -16.51 1.72 21.62
N LYS A 106 -16.28 2.04 22.90
CA LYS A 106 -15.72 3.34 23.33
C LYS A 106 -14.27 3.54 22.92
N ASP A 107 -13.51 2.45 22.75
CA ASP A 107 -12.10 2.51 22.37
C ASP A 107 -11.90 2.84 20.87
N PHE A 108 -12.99 2.87 20.09
CA PHE A 108 -12.98 3.12 18.65
C PHE A 108 -13.71 4.40 18.22
N VAL A 109 -14.28 5.15 19.16
CA VAL A 109 -14.86 6.47 18.89
C VAL A 109 -13.81 7.55 19.17
N CYS A 110 -13.74 8.52 18.28
CA CYS A 110 -12.96 9.73 18.50
C CYS A 110 -13.85 10.72 19.26
N ASP A 111 -13.97 10.52 20.57
CA ASP A 111 -14.59 11.48 21.50
C ASP A 111 -13.68 12.69 21.74
#